data_AF-A0A7C5C215-F1
#
_entry.id   AF-A0A7C5C215-F1
#
_cell.length_a   1.000
_cell.length_b   1.000
_cell.length_c   1.000
_cell.angle_alpha   90.00
_cell.angle_beta   90.00
_cell.angle_gamma   90.00
#
_symmetry.space_group_name_H-M   'P 1'
#
loop_
_entity.id
_entity.type
_entity.pdbx_description
1 polymer ?
#
loop_
_entity_poly.entity_id
_entity_poly.type
_entity_poly.pdbx_seq_one_letter_code
_entity_poly.pdbx_strand_id
1 'polypeptide(L)'
;MDAETSIQGLLQKAYDYLKASDAPSALTVLEEALRIDFEDPEVVYALKCVNWWMERSKRLNDIRDSYDRGEFVLSQWKAFYGFLDRIGSAYDRCLYAIRRYAFSTALVCFQSMLGDNSEHNDPELLLRVGRCYKGVGNYELALKYLEEAARLKRDDAEALSELADIYALVDEPRAAKALFREAFFVGPQKVDLRSMESELILLLRNRVMDLGYKSPELEEWIPVYGVLFGVFNVKRELRAIELGKLKQSIFSLENELRERSAESAVLIPRLINRYFWLIDHYLNVGEDTSRVDETLLKIKVLDPVIYERYIN
;
A
#
# COMPACT_ATOMS: atom_id res chain seq x y z
N MET A 1 -36.50 -22.75 -12.40
CA MET A 1 -35.30 -22.07 -12.93
C MET A 1 -34.14 -22.57 -12.10
N ASP A 2 -33.29 -23.38 -12.71
CA ASP A 2 -32.16 -23.99 -12.03
C ASP A 2 -31.21 -22.90 -11.54
N ALA A 3 -30.72 -23.01 -10.30
CA ALA A 3 -29.86 -22.00 -9.68
C ALA A 3 -28.63 -21.66 -10.55
N GLU A 4 -28.17 -22.61 -11.38
CA GLU A 4 -27.05 -22.47 -12.32
C GLU A 4 -27.32 -21.57 -13.53
N THR A 5 -28.59 -21.33 -13.90
CA THR A 5 -28.96 -20.44 -15.03
C THR A 5 -29.43 -19.06 -14.58
N SER A 6 -29.41 -18.79 -13.27
CA SER A 6 -29.66 -17.44 -12.74
C SER A 6 -28.47 -16.52 -13.01
N ILE A 7 -28.71 -15.21 -13.15
CA ILE A 7 -27.66 -14.18 -13.32
C ILE A 7 -26.60 -14.30 -12.21
N GLN A 8 -27.04 -14.47 -10.97
CA GLN A 8 -26.14 -14.65 -9.82
C GLN A 8 -25.33 -15.94 -9.90
N GLY A 9 -25.91 -17.04 -10.41
CA GLY A 9 -25.19 -18.28 -10.67
C GLY A 9 -24.12 -18.14 -11.76
N LEU A 10 -24.44 -17.43 -12.84
CA LEU A 10 -23.50 -17.15 -13.93
C LEU A 10 -22.38 -16.20 -13.49
N LEU A 11 -22.68 -15.15 -12.71
CA LEU A 11 -21.68 -14.26 -12.12
C LEU A 11 -20.71 -15.03 -11.22
N GLN A 12 -21.25 -15.88 -10.34
CA GLN A 12 -20.43 -16.75 -9.49
C GLN A 12 -19.50 -17.63 -10.32
N LYS A 13 -20.04 -18.30 -11.35
CA LYS A 13 -19.27 -19.17 -12.25
C LYS A 13 -18.18 -18.40 -13.00
N ALA A 14 -18.48 -17.22 -13.52
CA ALA A 14 -17.50 -16.35 -14.16
C ALA A 14 -16.38 -15.94 -13.20
N TYR A 15 -16.73 -15.59 -11.96
CA TYR A 15 -15.73 -15.23 -10.94
C TYR A 15 -14.86 -16.42 -10.56
N ASP A 16 -15.40 -17.63 -10.51
CA ASP A 16 -14.61 -18.83 -10.23
C ASP A 16 -13.64 -19.16 -11.39
N TYR A 17 -14.03 -18.95 -12.65
CA TYR A 17 -13.10 -19.01 -13.78
C TYR A 17 -11.97 -17.98 -13.68
N LEU A 18 -12.26 -16.73 -13.30
CA LEU A 18 -11.22 -15.72 -13.07
C LEU A 18 -10.25 -16.13 -11.95
N LYS A 19 -10.77 -16.66 -10.83
CA LYS A 19 -9.94 -17.16 -9.72
C LYS A 19 -9.07 -18.36 -10.14
N ALA A 20 -9.52 -19.14 -11.12
CA ALA A 20 -8.77 -20.23 -11.76
C ALA A 20 -7.82 -19.75 -12.88
N SER A 21 -7.68 -18.44 -13.08
CA SER A 21 -6.85 -17.82 -14.12
C SER A 21 -7.35 -18.02 -15.57
N ASP A 22 -8.64 -18.34 -15.76
CA ASP A 22 -9.28 -18.55 -17.07
C ASP A 22 -10.21 -17.38 -17.43
N ALA A 23 -9.61 -16.29 -17.91
CA ALA A 23 -10.36 -15.11 -18.37
C ALA A 23 -11.24 -15.35 -19.63
N PRO A 24 -10.82 -16.14 -20.64
CA PRO A 24 -11.67 -16.45 -21.80
C PRO A 24 -12.98 -17.16 -21.45
N SER A 25 -12.94 -18.16 -20.56
CA SER A 25 -14.17 -18.84 -20.11
C SER A 25 -15.04 -17.90 -19.27
N ALA A 26 -14.43 -17.07 -18.42
CA ALA A 26 -15.17 -16.05 -17.66
C ALA A 26 -15.90 -15.06 -18.57
N LEU A 27 -15.25 -14.59 -19.65
CA LEU A 27 -15.85 -13.69 -20.63
C LEU A 27 -17.07 -14.32 -21.30
N THR A 28 -16.97 -15.59 -21.72
CA THR A 28 -18.06 -16.32 -22.37
C THR A 28 -19.28 -16.42 -21.45
N VAL A 29 -19.08 -16.76 -20.16
CA VAL A 29 -20.17 -16.85 -19.17
C VAL A 29 -20.80 -15.49 -18.89
N LEU A 30 -20.01 -14.41 -18.86
CA LEU A 30 -20.54 -13.06 -18.67
C LEU A 30 -21.35 -12.58 -19.88
N GLU A 31 -20.96 -12.96 -21.11
CA GLU A 31 -21.76 -12.70 -22.31
C GLU A 31 -23.09 -13.46 -22.30
N GLU A 32 -23.10 -14.70 -21.78
CA GLU A 32 -24.33 -15.45 -21.55
C GLU A 32 -25.23 -14.74 -20.52
N ALA A 33 -24.66 -14.26 -19.41
CA ALA A 33 -25.40 -13.51 -18.39
C ALA A 33 -26.01 -12.22 -18.96
N LEU A 34 -25.26 -11.50 -19.81
CA LEU A 34 -25.73 -10.27 -20.45
C LEU A 34 -26.92 -10.51 -21.41
N ARG A 35 -27.01 -11.70 -22.02
CA ARG A 35 -28.15 -12.04 -22.89
C ARG A 35 -29.44 -12.26 -22.11
N ILE A 36 -29.33 -12.60 -20.82
CA ILE A 36 -30.48 -12.78 -19.93
C ILE A 36 -30.99 -11.43 -19.44
N ASP A 37 -30.07 -10.56 -19.03
CA ASP A 37 -30.35 -9.18 -18.65
C ASP A 37 -29.26 -8.24 -19.19
N PHE A 38 -29.65 -7.41 -20.16
CA PHE A 38 -28.75 -6.50 -20.87
C PHE A 38 -28.36 -5.28 -20.02
N GLU A 39 -29.10 -4.99 -18.96
CA GLU A 39 -28.92 -3.80 -18.13
C GLU A 39 -28.43 -4.14 -16.71
N ASP A 40 -28.17 -5.42 -16.41
CA ASP A 40 -27.65 -5.81 -15.10
C ASP A 40 -26.30 -5.09 -14.83
N PRO A 41 -26.24 -4.25 -13.78
CA PRO A 41 -25.11 -3.37 -13.59
C PRO A 41 -23.85 -4.12 -13.14
N GLU A 42 -23.98 -5.27 -12.46
CA GLU A 42 -22.85 -6.11 -12.02
C GLU A 42 -22.25 -6.86 -13.21
N VAL A 43 -23.09 -7.42 -14.10
CA VAL A 43 -22.65 -8.09 -15.33
C VAL A 43 -21.93 -7.10 -16.26
N VAL A 44 -22.51 -5.93 -16.50
CA VAL A 44 -21.89 -4.89 -17.34
C VAL A 44 -20.55 -4.42 -16.73
N TYR A 45 -20.50 -4.25 -15.41
CA TYR A 45 -19.27 -3.90 -14.71
C TYR A 45 -18.19 -5.00 -14.85
N ALA A 46 -18.56 -6.26 -14.64
CA ALA A 46 -17.65 -7.39 -14.77
C ALA A 46 -17.11 -7.53 -16.19
N LEU A 47 -17.97 -7.39 -17.21
CA LEU A 47 -17.55 -7.40 -18.62
C LEU A 47 -16.56 -6.29 -18.94
N LYS A 48 -16.81 -5.06 -18.47
CA LYS A 48 -15.87 -3.93 -18.65
C LYS A 48 -14.50 -4.26 -18.08
N CYS A 49 -14.47 -4.85 -16.89
CA CYS A 49 -13.22 -5.22 -16.23
C CYS A 49 -12.48 -6.37 -16.93
N VAL A 50 -13.18 -7.46 -17.28
CA VAL A 50 -12.56 -8.61 -17.96
C VAL A 50 -12.03 -8.21 -19.33
N ASN A 51 -12.80 -7.43 -20.11
CA ASN A 51 -12.35 -6.93 -21.40
C ASN A 51 -11.11 -6.05 -21.30
N TRP A 52 -11.04 -5.19 -20.27
CA TRP A 52 -9.86 -4.36 -20.02
C TRP A 52 -8.58 -5.19 -19.85
N TRP A 53 -8.68 -6.31 -19.12
CA TRP A 53 -7.56 -7.24 -18.92
C TRP A 53 -7.25 -8.05 -20.17
N MET A 54 -8.28 -8.58 -20.86
CA MET A 54 -8.11 -9.35 -22.09
C MET A 54 -7.40 -8.58 -23.21
N GLU A 55 -7.66 -7.28 -23.35
CA GLU A 55 -6.95 -6.43 -24.31
C GLU A 55 -5.44 -6.37 -24.01
N ARG A 56 -5.06 -6.34 -22.74
CA ARG A 56 -3.67 -6.26 -22.27
C ARG A 56 -2.96 -7.59 -22.27
N SER A 57 -3.68 -8.69 -22.06
CA SER A 57 -3.13 -10.05 -22.16
C SER A 57 -2.57 -10.34 -23.55
N LYS A 58 -3.05 -9.66 -24.61
CA LYS A 58 -2.45 -9.76 -25.96
C LYS A 58 -1.02 -9.23 -25.98
N ARG A 59 -0.77 -8.07 -25.37
CA ARG A 59 0.57 -7.47 -25.26
C ARG A 59 1.49 -8.26 -24.33
N LEU A 60 0.92 -8.89 -23.30
CA LEU A 60 1.67 -9.73 -22.37
C LEU A 60 2.35 -10.91 -23.08
N ASN A 61 1.74 -11.45 -24.14
CA ASN A 61 2.30 -12.56 -24.91
C ASN A 61 3.53 -12.16 -25.76
N ASP A 62 3.71 -10.87 -26.04
CA ASP A 62 4.85 -10.37 -26.82
C ASP A 62 6.12 -10.21 -25.97
N ILE A 63 5.98 -10.14 -24.65
CA ILE A 63 7.09 -9.98 -23.71
C ILE A 63 7.72 -11.36 -23.48
N ARG A 64 9.02 -11.47 -23.74
CA ARG A 64 9.75 -12.74 -23.65
C ARG A 64 10.26 -13.03 -22.25
N ASP A 65 10.76 -12.01 -21.57
CA ASP A 65 11.35 -12.15 -20.25
C ASP A 65 10.26 -12.33 -19.19
N SER A 66 10.47 -13.29 -18.27
CA SER A 66 9.45 -13.62 -17.27
C SER A 66 9.32 -12.53 -16.20
N TYR A 67 10.41 -11.85 -15.86
CA TYR A 67 10.37 -10.74 -14.91
C TYR A 67 9.57 -9.57 -15.49
N ASP A 68 9.92 -9.16 -16.72
CA ASP A 68 9.25 -8.06 -17.41
C ASP A 68 7.75 -8.34 -17.61
N ARG A 69 7.37 -9.60 -17.83
CA ARG A 69 5.96 -10.02 -17.88
C ARG A 69 5.25 -9.80 -16.55
N GLY A 70 5.86 -10.23 -15.45
CA GLY A 70 5.29 -10.03 -14.11
C GLY A 70 5.16 -8.55 -13.76
N GLU A 71 6.21 -7.76 -13.99
CA GLU A 71 6.19 -6.30 -13.77
C GLU A 71 5.17 -5.60 -14.66
N PHE A 72 5.01 -6.03 -15.92
CA PHE A 72 3.97 -5.51 -16.78
C PHE A 72 2.59 -5.71 -16.16
N VAL A 73 2.26 -6.92 -15.68
CA VAL A 73 0.96 -7.19 -15.05
C VAL A 73 0.74 -6.31 -13.82
N LEU A 74 1.75 -6.15 -12.95
CA LEU A 74 1.64 -5.29 -11.78
C LEU A 74 1.49 -3.80 -12.14
N SER A 75 2.20 -3.34 -13.18
CA SER A 75 2.02 -1.98 -13.72
C SER A 75 0.62 -1.77 -14.28
N GLN A 76 0.06 -2.80 -14.94
CA GLN A 76 -1.32 -2.75 -15.42
C GLN A 76 -2.31 -2.73 -14.26
N TRP A 77 -2.06 -3.45 -13.16
CA TRP A 77 -2.90 -3.33 -11.96
C TRP A 77 -2.95 -1.88 -11.43
N LYS A 78 -1.81 -1.17 -11.40
CA LYS A 78 -1.78 0.26 -11.04
C LYS A 78 -2.54 1.14 -12.03
N ALA A 79 -2.51 0.83 -13.33
CA ALA A 79 -3.31 1.54 -14.33
C ALA A 79 -4.81 1.21 -14.24
N PHE A 80 -5.14 -0.01 -13.82
CA PHE A 80 -6.51 -0.52 -13.69
C PHE A 80 -7.30 0.29 -12.66
N TYR A 81 -6.65 0.67 -11.57
CA TYR A 81 -7.16 1.63 -10.61
C TYR A 81 -7.70 2.92 -11.24
N GLY A 82 -6.96 3.57 -12.13
CA GLY A 82 -7.46 4.76 -12.83
C GLY A 82 -8.63 4.48 -13.79
N PHE A 83 -8.79 3.23 -14.23
CA PHE A 83 -9.97 2.79 -14.97
C PHE A 83 -11.16 2.56 -14.04
N LEU A 84 -10.97 1.95 -12.87
CA LEU A 84 -11.99 1.74 -11.86
C LEU A 84 -12.65 3.06 -11.43
N ASP A 85 -11.84 4.11 -11.23
CA ASP A 85 -12.32 5.46 -10.87
C ASP A 85 -13.30 6.04 -11.91
N ARG A 86 -13.20 5.61 -13.18
CA ARG A 86 -14.04 6.12 -14.29
C ARG A 86 -15.34 5.33 -14.46
N ILE A 87 -15.34 4.03 -14.13
CA ILE A 87 -16.51 3.17 -14.34
C ILE A 87 -17.50 3.19 -13.16
N GLY A 88 -17.11 3.78 -12.02
CA GLY A 88 -18.01 4.04 -10.90
C GLY A 88 -18.15 2.85 -9.96
N SER A 89 -19.39 2.56 -9.53
CA SER A 89 -19.72 1.60 -8.46
C SER A 89 -18.94 0.30 -8.56
N ALA A 90 -18.13 0.04 -7.53
CA ALA A 90 -17.33 -1.16 -7.41
C ALA A 90 -18.15 -2.34 -6.89
N TYR A 91 -17.91 -3.51 -7.46
CA TYR A 91 -18.43 -4.78 -6.95
C TYR A 91 -17.26 -5.58 -6.36
N ASP A 92 -17.25 -5.73 -5.03
CA ASP A 92 -16.12 -6.32 -4.30
C ASP A 92 -15.82 -7.75 -4.74
N ARG A 93 -16.85 -8.57 -5.02
CA ARG A 93 -16.69 -9.96 -5.49
C ARG A 93 -16.01 -10.01 -6.86
N CYS A 94 -16.40 -9.10 -7.75
CA CYS A 94 -15.80 -8.95 -9.07
C CYS A 94 -14.34 -8.51 -8.96
N LEU A 95 -14.09 -7.44 -8.20
CA LEU A 95 -12.74 -6.90 -7.98
C LEU A 95 -11.80 -7.93 -7.37
N TYR A 96 -12.28 -8.68 -6.38
CA TYR A 96 -11.51 -9.78 -5.79
C TYR A 96 -11.15 -10.86 -6.81
N ALA A 97 -12.09 -11.25 -7.67
CA ALA A 97 -11.83 -12.25 -8.72
C ALA A 97 -10.81 -11.75 -9.76
N ILE A 98 -10.92 -10.50 -10.19
CA ILE A 98 -9.98 -9.87 -11.13
C ILE A 98 -8.61 -9.68 -10.48
N ARG A 99 -8.56 -9.28 -9.21
CA ARG A 99 -7.32 -9.20 -8.42
C ARG A 99 -6.63 -10.55 -8.41
N ARG A 100 -7.34 -11.61 -8.05
CA ARG A 100 -6.78 -12.96 -8.02
C ARG A 100 -6.25 -13.38 -9.39
N TYR A 101 -6.99 -13.10 -10.47
CA TYR A 101 -6.54 -13.36 -11.85
C TYR A 101 -5.23 -12.62 -12.21
N ALA A 102 -5.17 -11.32 -11.93
CA ALA A 102 -4.01 -10.50 -12.28
C ALA A 102 -2.78 -10.94 -11.46
N PHE A 103 -2.94 -11.05 -10.14
CA PHE A 103 -1.84 -11.42 -9.27
C PHE A 103 -1.42 -12.89 -9.39
N SER A 104 -2.31 -13.82 -9.76
CA SER A 104 -1.91 -15.20 -10.09
C SER A 104 -1.07 -15.24 -11.37
N THR A 105 -1.46 -14.45 -12.38
CA THR A 105 -0.71 -14.34 -13.63
C THR A 105 0.69 -13.79 -13.37
N ALA A 106 0.82 -12.72 -12.58
CA ALA A 106 2.11 -12.17 -12.17
C ALA A 106 2.92 -13.16 -11.33
N LEU A 107 2.26 -13.88 -10.41
CA LEU A 107 2.91 -14.85 -9.53
C LEU A 107 3.60 -15.96 -10.32
N VAL A 108 2.94 -16.52 -11.32
CA VAL A 108 3.51 -17.59 -12.17
C VAL A 108 4.80 -17.10 -12.86
N CYS A 109 4.80 -15.85 -13.34
CA CYS A 109 5.96 -15.24 -13.98
C CYS A 109 7.16 -15.09 -13.02
N PHE A 110 6.92 -14.69 -11.77
CA PHE A 110 7.98 -14.52 -10.78
C PHE A 110 8.43 -15.85 -10.16
N GLN A 111 7.52 -16.81 -9.98
CA GLN A 111 7.83 -18.12 -9.42
C GLN A 111 8.84 -18.90 -10.26
N SER A 112 8.79 -18.78 -11.59
CA SER A 112 9.78 -19.42 -12.46
C SER A 112 11.21 -18.88 -12.30
N MET A 113 11.38 -17.76 -11.59
CA MET A 113 12.67 -17.13 -11.32
C MET A 113 13.19 -17.39 -9.92
N LEU A 114 12.36 -17.90 -9.00
CA LEU A 114 12.80 -18.21 -7.65
C LEU A 114 13.76 -19.40 -7.70
N GLY A 115 14.95 -19.22 -7.14
CA GLY A 115 15.86 -20.34 -6.89
C GLY A 115 15.38 -21.19 -5.72
N ASP A 116 15.88 -22.44 -5.63
CA ASP A 116 15.58 -23.38 -4.54
C ASP A 116 15.94 -22.84 -3.15
N ASN A 117 16.89 -21.90 -3.08
CA ASN A 117 17.34 -21.25 -1.84
C ASN A 117 16.89 -19.78 -1.80
N SER A 118 16.01 -19.46 -0.86
CA SER A 118 15.41 -18.12 -0.74
C SER A 118 16.41 -17.01 -0.37
N GLU A 119 17.49 -17.34 0.34
CA GLU A 119 18.51 -16.38 0.79
C GLU A 119 19.37 -15.78 -0.34
N HIS A 120 19.38 -16.40 -1.53
CA HIS A 120 20.09 -15.89 -2.71
C HIS A 120 19.15 -15.15 -3.68
N ASN A 121 17.86 -15.10 -3.39
CA ASN A 121 16.90 -14.41 -4.23
C ASN A 121 17.03 -12.90 -4.06
N ASP A 122 16.87 -12.19 -5.16
CA ASP A 122 16.83 -10.73 -5.16
C ASP A 122 15.70 -10.25 -4.22
N PRO A 123 15.99 -9.36 -3.24
CA PRO A 123 14.97 -8.81 -2.36
C PRO A 123 13.81 -8.14 -3.11
N GLU A 124 14.06 -7.59 -4.31
CA GLU A 124 13.00 -7.02 -5.15
C GLU A 124 12.06 -8.10 -5.67
N LEU A 125 12.60 -9.23 -6.14
CA LEU A 125 11.80 -10.38 -6.57
C LEU A 125 10.99 -10.95 -5.40
N LEU A 126 11.57 -11.08 -4.21
CA LEU A 126 10.88 -11.53 -3.01
C LEU A 126 9.72 -10.59 -2.65
N LEU A 127 9.92 -9.28 -2.74
CA LEU A 127 8.87 -8.27 -2.54
C LEU A 127 7.73 -8.43 -3.55
N ARG A 128 8.05 -8.63 -4.84
CA ARG A 128 7.04 -8.86 -5.89
C ARG A 128 6.25 -10.14 -5.67
N VAL A 129 6.92 -11.22 -5.30
CA VAL A 129 6.28 -12.51 -5.00
C VAL A 129 5.36 -12.38 -3.77
N GLY A 130 5.84 -11.74 -2.70
CA GLY A 130 5.05 -11.47 -1.50
C GLY A 130 3.77 -10.68 -1.79
N ARG A 131 3.88 -9.61 -2.60
CA ARG A 131 2.74 -8.84 -3.11
C ARG A 131 1.76 -9.67 -3.93
N CYS A 132 2.26 -10.59 -4.75
CA CYS A 132 1.40 -11.46 -5.54
C CYS A 132 0.64 -12.45 -4.66
N TYR A 133 1.29 -13.06 -3.67
CA TYR A 133 0.60 -13.90 -2.69
C TYR A 133 -0.45 -13.13 -1.89
N LYS A 134 -0.16 -11.87 -1.49
CA LYS A 134 -1.14 -10.95 -0.88
C LYS A 134 -2.36 -10.78 -1.79
N GLY A 135 -2.16 -10.40 -3.05
CA GLY A 135 -3.24 -10.16 -4.00
C GLY A 135 -4.08 -11.40 -4.33
N VAL A 136 -3.47 -12.59 -4.32
CA VAL A 136 -4.15 -13.89 -4.47
C VAL A 136 -4.94 -14.27 -3.20
N GLY A 137 -4.59 -13.72 -2.04
CA GLY A 137 -5.19 -14.00 -0.74
C GLY A 137 -4.52 -15.14 0.05
N ASN A 138 -3.28 -15.51 -0.31
CA ASN A 138 -2.46 -16.44 0.48
C ASN A 138 -1.56 -15.64 1.42
N TYR A 139 -2.10 -15.24 2.58
CA TYR A 139 -1.41 -14.36 3.52
C TYR A 139 -0.22 -15.03 4.22
N GLU A 140 -0.24 -16.35 4.40
CA GLU A 140 0.86 -17.10 5.01
C GLU A 140 2.14 -17.02 4.16
N LEU A 141 2.02 -17.30 2.86
CA LEU A 141 3.16 -17.17 1.95
C LEU A 141 3.54 -15.71 1.73
N ALA A 142 2.55 -14.81 1.64
CA ALA A 142 2.83 -13.38 1.54
C ALA A 142 3.70 -12.89 2.69
N LEU A 143 3.34 -13.27 3.93
CA LEU A 143 4.09 -12.93 5.13
C LEU A 143 5.52 -13.44 5.04
N LYS A 144 5.71 -14.74 4.74
CA LYS A 144 7.05 -15.35 4.61
C LYS A 144 7.96 -14.60 3.64
N TYR A 145 7.48 -14.32 2.43
CA TYR A 145 8.31 -13.67 1.41
C TYR A 145 8.56 -12.18 1.71
N LEU A 146 7.59 -11.48 2.29
CA LEU A 146 7.74 -10.07 2.67
C LEU A 146 8.65 -9.88 3.88
N GLU A 147 8.60 -10.78 4.87
CA GLU A 147 9.53 -10.78 6.00
C GLU A 147 10.97 -10.94 5.51
N GLU A 148 11.20 -11.85 4.56
CA GLU A 148 12.51 -12.05 3.97
C GLU A 148 12.98 -10.83 3.17
N ALA A 149 12.11 -10.25 2.35
CA ALA A 149 12.41 -9.03 1.59
C ALA A 149 12.76 -7.85 2.52
N ALA A 150 11.97 -7.61 3.56
CA ALA A 150 12.21 -6.54 4.54
C ALA A 150 13.48 -6.79 5.37
N ARG A 151 13.81 -8.06 5.65
CA ARG A 151 15.05 -8.42 6.35
C ARG A 151 16.30 -8.07 5.54
N LEU A 152 16.25 -8.28 4.22
CA LEU A 152 17.34 -7.96 3.29
C LEU A 152 17.40 -6.45 2.96
N LYS A 153 16.26 -5.77 2.89
CA LYS A 153 16.12 -4.32 2.68
C LYS A 153 15.52 -3.63 3.92
N ARG A 154 16.33 -3.53 4.99
CA ARG A 154 15.85 -3.02 6.30
C ARG A 154 15.33 -1.58 6.29
N ASP A 155 15.83 -0.74 5.39
CA ASP A 155 15.46 0.68 5.28
C ASP A 155 14.67 0.95 3.97
N ASP A 156 13.79 0.03 3.58
CA ASP A 156 12.92 0.22 2.41
C ASP A 156 11.46 0.39 2.81
N ALA A 157 10.95 1.61 2.61
CA ALA A 157 9.58 1.98 2.96
C ALA A 157 8.52 1.14 2.25
N GLU A 158 8.80 0.75 0.99
CA GLU A 158 7.88 -0.07 0.21
C GLU A 158 7.73 -1.47 0.83
N ALA A 159 8.85 -2.18 1.04
CA ALA A 159 8.85 -3.47 1.71
C ALA A 159 8.25 -3.44 3.12
N LEU A 160 8.58 -2.42 3.93
CA LEU A 160 8.03 -2.25 5.27
C LEU A 160 6.51 -2.04 5.24
N SER A 161 6.00 -1.24 4.30
CA SER A 161 4.56 -0.98 4.19
C SER A 161 3.77 -2.21 3.76
N GLU A 162 4.28 -3.01 2.83
CA GLU A 162 3.61 -4.24 2.40
C GLU A 162 3.61 -5.29 3.52
N LEU A 163 4.72 -5.40 4.26
CA LEU A 163 4.80 -6.29 5.41
C LEU A 163 3.83 -5.84 6.52
N ALA A 164 3.77 -4.53 6.80
CA ALA A 164 2.81 -3.96 7.74
C ALA A 164 1.35 -4.25 7.36
N ASP A 165 1.05 -4.16 6.07
CA ASP A 165 -0.27 -4.43 5.53
C ASP A 165 -0.67 -5.89 5.72
N ILE A 166 0.24 -6.84 5.48
CA ILE A 166 -0.01 -8.25 5.77
C ILE A 166 -0.21 -8.50 7.26
N TYR A 167 0.61 -7.93 8.15
CA TYR A 167 0.39 -8.08 9.58
C TYR A 167 -0.99 -7.56 10.02
N ALA A 168 -1.51 -6.51 9.39
CA ALA A 168 -2.86 -6.05 9.66
C ALA A 168 -3.93 -7.07 9.19
N LEU A 169 -3.72 -7.72 8.04
CA LEU A 169 -4.65 -8.71 7.49
C LEU A 169 -4.66 -10.05 8.24
N VAL A 170 -3.55 -10.40 8.91
CA VAL A 170 -3.47 -11.61 9.77
C VAL A 170 -3.79 -11.32 11.25
N ASP A 171 -4.46 -10.19 11.52
CA ASP A 171 -4.91 -9.76 12.85
C ASP A 171 -3.77 -9.54 13.88
N GLU A 172 -2.62 -9.03 13.41
CA GLU A 172 -1.48 -8.62 14.24
C GLU A 172 -1.30 -7.08 14.23
N PRO A 173 -2.27 -6.31 14.77
CA PRO A 173 -2.34 -4.86 14.61
C PRO A 173 -1.18 -4.12 15.28
N ARG A 174 -0.56 -4.69 16.32
CA ARG A 174 0.58 -4.07 17.01
C ARG A 174 1.82 -4.05 16.12
N ALA A 175 2.12 -5.17 15.46
CA ALA A 175 3.22 -5.28 14.50
C ALA A 175 2.98 -4.39 13.28
N ALA A 176 1.75 -4.42 12.74
CA ALA A 176 1.34 -3.57 11.63
C ALA A 176 1.57 -2.07 11.92
N LYS A 177 1.09 -1.57 13.08
CA LYS A 177 1.27 -0.17 13.47
C LYS A 177 2.75 0.23 13.57
N ALA A 178 3.59 -0.63 14.13
CA ALA A 178 5.03 -0.35 14.25
C ALA A 178 5.68 -0.25 12.86
N LEU A 179 5.41 -1.23 11.99
CA LEU A 179 6.01 -1.28 10.65
C LEU A 179 5.49 -0.17 9.74
N PHE A 180 4.20 0.18 9.78
CA PHE A 180 3.69 1.32 9.04
C PHE A 180 4.35 2.62 9.50
N ARG A 181 4.45 2.82 10.82
CA ARG A 181 5.12 4.00 11.38
C ARG A 181 6.57 4.10 10.88
N GLU A 182 7.29 2.98 10.78
CA GLU A 182 8.63 2.93 10.19
C GLU A 182 8.64 3.20 8.69
N ALA A 183 7.72 2.59 7.93
CA ALA A 183 7.61 2.81 6.48
C ALA A 183 7.41 4.31 6.14
N PHE A 184 6.47 4.97 6.81
CA PHE A 184 6.25 6.41 6.65
C PHE A 184 7.39 7.26 7.24
N PHE A 185 8.19 6.76 8.19
CA PHE A 185 9.41 7.46 8.59
C PHE A 185 10.49 7.35 7.51
N VAL A 186 10.69 6.18 6.92
CA VAL A 186 11.72 5.97 5.89
C VAL A 186 11.41 6.76 4.62
N GLY A 187 10.17 6.71 4.13
CA GLY A 187 9.78 7.43 2.92
C GLY A 187 8.28 7.36 2.64
N PRO A 188 7.50 8.37 3.07
CA PRO A 188 6.05 8.40 2.84
C PRO A 188 5.65 8.23 1.38
N GLN A 189 6.36 8.91 0.47
CA GLN A 189 6.09 8.87 -0.98
C GLN A 189 6.27 7.50 -1.62
N LYS A 190 7.00 6.58 -0.95
CA LYS A 190 7.20 5.22 -1.45
C LYS A 190 6.10 4.25 -1.01
N VAL A 191 5.24 4.67 -0.08
CA VAL A 191 4.11 3.86 0.39
C VAL A 191 2.99 3.98 -0.63
N ASP A 192 2.67 2.89 -1.33
CA ASP A 192 1.55 2.84 -2.27
C ASP A 192 0.23 2.74 -1.50
N LEU A 193 -0.28 3.89 -1.04
CA LEU A 193 -1.53 4.00 -0.27
C LEU A 193 -2.74 3.38 -0.96
N ARG A 194 -2.70 3.24 -2.29
CA ARG A 194 -3.81 2.74 -3.08
C ARG A 194 -3.85 1.21 -3.11
N SER A 195 -2.71 0.53 -2.92
CA SER A 195 -2.62 -0.92 -2.83
C SER A 195 -2.73 -1.47 -1.41
N MET A 196 -2.81 -0.60 -0.40
CA MET A 196 -3.00 -0.99 1.00
C MET A 196 -4.41 -1.53 1.23
N GLU A 197 -4.52 -2.62 1.99
CA GLU A 197 -5.79 -3.25 2.36
C GLU A 197 -6.11 -3.07 3.86
N SER A 198 -5.12 -2.67 4.66
CA SER A 198 -5.27 -2.42 6.10
C SER A 198 -6.33 -1.35 6.35
N GLU A 199 -7.41 -1.75 7.03
CA GLU A 199 -8.50 -0.85 7.41
C GLU A 199 -7.97 0.36 8.21
N LEU A 200 -6.99 0.13 9.08
CA LEU A 200 -6.35 1.16 9.89
C LEU A 200 -5.69 2.26 9.04
N ILE A 201 -4.96 1.88 7.99
CA ILE A 201 -4.32 2.86 7.08
C ILE A 201 -5.33 3.49 6.15
N LEU A 202 -6.32 2.73 5.66
CA LEU A 202 -7.38 3.25 4.80
C LEU A 202 -8.22 4.31 5.53
N LEU A 203 -8.61 4.06 6.78
CA LEU A 203 -9.32 5.03 7.62
C LEU A 203 -8.46 6.26 7.92
N LEU A 204 -7.18 6.07 8.24
CA LEU A 204 -6.26 7.19 8.47
C LEU A 204 -6.14 8.05 7.21
N ARG A 205 -5.87 7.44 6.06
CA ARG A 205 -5.82 8.11 4.76
C ARG A 205 -7.09 8.91 4.49
N ASN A 206 -8.26 8.32 4.65
CA ASN A 206 -9.54 9.00 4.40
C ASN A 206 -9.71 10.21 5.32
N ARG A 207 -9.40 10.07 6.63
CA ARG A 207 -9.43 11.21 7.56
C ARG A 207 -8.47 12.33 7.16
N VAL A 208 -7.26 12.01 6.70
CA VAL A 208 -6.31 13.04 6.23
C VAL A 208 -6.80 13.69 4.93
N MET A 209 -7.44 12.93 4.03
CA MET A 209 -8.09 13.49 2.84
C MET A 209 -9.27 14.41 3.18
N ASP A 210 -10.07 14.07 4.20
CA ASP A 210 -11.20 14.89 4.67
C ASP A 210 -10.73 16.25 5.25
N LEU A 211 -9.48 16.32 5.70
CA LEU A 211 -8.82 17.58 6.11
C LEU A 211 -8.37 18.43 4.90
N GLY A 212 -8.52 17.91 3.67
CA GLY A 212 -8.25 18.64 2.42
C GLY A 212 -6.91 18.30 1.75
N TYR A 213 -6.09 17.45 2.35
CA TYR A 213 -4.78 17.09 1.78
C TYR A 213 -4.91 16.10 0.61
N LYS A 214 -4.08 16.30 -0.41
CA LYS A 214 -4.01 15.47 -1.61
C LYS A 214 -2.56 15.06 -1.89
N SER A 215 -2.36 13.98 -2.62
CA SER A 215 -1.02 13.58 -3.03
C SER A 215 -0.35 14.68 -3.86
N PRO A 216 0.95 14.99 -3.64
CA PRO A 216 1.91 14.23 -2.83
C PRO A 216 1.99 14.65 -1.34
N GLU A 217 1.24 15.66 -0.89
CA GLU A 217 1.30 16.14 0.50
C GLU A 217 0.61 15.17 1.46
N LEU A 218 -0.46 14.51 0.99
CA LEU A 218 -1.23 13.53 1.74
C LEU A 218 -0.34 12.49 2.42
N GLU A 219 0.60 11.92 1.68
CA GLU A 219 1.52 10.89 2.14
C GLU A 219 2.37 11.40 3.32
N GLU A 220 2.85 12.64 3.27
CA GLU A 220 3.65 13.21 4.36
C GLU A 220 2.82 13.56 5.59
N TRP A 221 1.55 13.93 5.41
CA TRP A 221 0.64 14.24 6.51
C TRP A 221 0.13 12.99 7.24
N ILE A 222 0.10 11.83 6.57
CA ILE A 222 -0.31 10.55 7.19
C ILE A 222 0.49 10.20 8.45
N PRO A 223 1.84 10.23 8.50
CA PRO A 223 2.56 9.99 9.74
C PRO A 223 2.29 11.01 10.83
N VAL A 224 2.07 12.28 10.49
CA VAL A 224 1.75 13.32 11.48
C VAL A 224 0.40 13.05 12.12
N TYR A 225 -0.66 12.91 11.31
CA TYR A 225 -2.00 12.61 11.82
C TYR A 225 -2.12 11.20 12.38
N GLY A 226 -1.28 10.26 11.92
CA GLY A 226 -1.20 8.92 12.49
C GLY A 226 -0.73 8.97 13.95
N VAL A 227 0.19 9.87 14.30
CA VAL A 227 0.56 10.13 15.69
C VAL A 227 -0.59 10.82 16.45
N LEU A 228 -1.15 11.90 15.90
CA LEU A 228 -2.22 12.67 16.56
C LEU A 228 -3.50 11.87 16.81
N PHE A 229 -3.87 10.95 15.91
CA PHE A 229 -5.03 10.08 16.08
C PHE A 229 -4.73 8.80 16.86
N GLY A 230 -3.51 8.63 17.37
CA GLY A 230 -3.11 7.45 18.15
C GLY A 230 -2.95 6.16 17.34
N VAL A 231 -2.94 6.26 16.01
CA VAL A 231 -2.71 5.14 15.10
C VAL A 231 -1.26 4.65 15.20
N PHE A 232 -0.30 5.57 15.20
CA PHE A 232 1.14 5.32 15.29
C PHE A 232 1.68 5.44 16.73
N ASN A 233 0.98 4.78 17.65
CA ASN A 233 1.30 4.77 19.08
C ASN A 233 2.32 3.68 19.51
N VAL A 234 2.62 2.71 18.63
CA VAL A 234 3.64 1.70 18.91
C VAL A 234 5.02 2.28 18.60
N LYS A 235 5.81 2.50 19.65
CA LYS A 235 7.11 3.16 19.61
C LYS A 235 8.23 2.13 19.80
N ARG A 236 9.38 2.36 19.14
CA ARG A 236 10.64 1.66 19.41
C ARG A 236 11.75 2.64 19.74
N GLU A 237 12.76 2.16 20.45
CA GLU A 237 13.96 2.94 20.69
C GLU A 237 14.83 3.02 19.42
N LEU A 238 15.34 4.22 19.15
CA LEU A 238 16.29 4.47 18.08
C LEU A 238 17.70 4.09 18.52
N ARG A 239 18.44 3.39 17.65
CA ARG A 239 19.87 3.14 17.87
C ARG A 239 20.65 4.44 17.72
N ALA A 240 21.84 4.52 18.33
CA ALA A 240 22.69 5.71 18.25
C ALA A 240 22.97 6.18 16.80
N ILE A 241 23.15 5.24 15.87
CA ILE A 241 23.36 5.53 14.44
C ILE A 241 22.09 6.13 13.80
N GLU A 242 20.92 5.57 14.11
CA GLU A 242 19.62 6.06 13.59
C GLU A 242 19.32 7.47 14.14
N LEU A 243 19.62 7.71 15.43
CA LEU A 243 19.49 9.03 16.04
C LEU A 243 20.41 10.07 15.37
N GLY A 244 21.65 9.68 15.05
CA GLY A 244 22.58 10.54 14.32
C GLY A 244 22.02 10.93 12.95
N LYS A 245 21.53 9.95 12.18
CA LYS A 245 20.87 10.17 10.89
C LYS A 245 19.62 11.05 11.01
N LEU A 246 18.81 10.84 12.06
CA LEU A 246 17.62 11.66 12.33
C LEU A 246 17.99 13.13 12.55
N LYS A 247 18.97 13.42 13.42
CA LYS A 247 19.43 14.79 13.67
C LYS A 247 20.01 15.46 12.42
N GLN A 248 20.77 14.72 11.62
CA GLN A 248 21.27 15.21 10.33
C GLN A 248 20.13 15.53 9.35
N SER A 249 19.13 14.64 9.26
CA SER A 249 17.93 14.85 8.43
C SER A 249 17.16 16.09 8.87
N ILE A 250 16.96 16.28 10.17
CA ILE A 250 16.30 17.48 10.73
C ILE A 250 17.06 18.74 10.32
N PHE A 251 18.38 18.77 10.51
CA PHE A 251 19.20 19.93 10.15
C PHE A 251 19.12 20.26 8.66
N SER A 252 19.17 19.24 7.80
CA SER A 252 19.02 19.42 6.35
C SER A 252 17.66 20.01 5.99
N LEU A 253 16.57 19.48 6.56
CA LEU A 253 15.21 19.94 6.30
C LEU A 253 14.97 21.37 6.83
N GLU A 254 15.52 21.70 8.00
CA GLU A 254 15.47 23.06 8.56
C GLU A 254 16.16 24.08 7.64
N ASN A 255 17.28 23.72 7.02
CA ASN A 255 17.97 24.61 6.07
C ASN A 255 17.21 24.72 4.75
N GLU A 256 16.73 23.60 4.21
CA GLU A 256 15.97 23.57 2.95
C GLU A 256 14.70 24.43 3.04
N LEU A 257 13.99 24.38 4.17
CA LEU A 257 12.81 25.22 4.43
C LEU A 257 13.13 26.72 4.47
N ARG A 258 14.35 27.11 4.92
CA ARG A 258 14.78 28.52 4.93
C ARG A 258 15.10 29.03 3.53
N GLU A 259 15.62 28.15 2.67
CA GLU A 259 16.08 28.51 1.33
C GLU A 259 14.96 28.43 0.26
N ARG A 260 14.00 27.50 0.41
CA ARG A 260 12.98 27.20 -0.61
C ARG A 260 11.56 27.29 -0.07
N SER A 261 10.91 28.45 -0.22
CA SER A 261 9.55 28.67 0.29
C SER A 261 8.46 27.84 -0.43
N ALA A 262 8.67 27.47 -1.70
CA ALA A 262 7.68 26.78 -2.53
C ALA A 262 7.55 25.26 -2.28
N GLU A 263 8.56 24.60 -1.72
CA GLU A 263 8.53 23.16 -1.37
C GLU A 263 8.03 22.91 0.07
N SER A 264 7.60 23.96 0.76
CA SER A 264 7.18 23.92 2.16
C SER A 264 6.05 22.91 2.46
N ALA A 265 5.15 22.67 1.52
CA ALA A 265 3.96 21.85 1.76
C ALA A 265 4.25 20.37 2.05
N VAL A 266 5.33 19.82 1.47
CA VAL A 266 5.82 18.44 1.73
C VAL A 266 6.87 18.44 2.85
N LEU A 267 7.69 19.49 2.93
CA LEU A 267 8.80 19.58 3.88
C LEU A 267 8.32 19.81 5.33
N ILE A 268 7.27 20.61 5.55
CA ILE A 268 6.70 20.88 6.88
C ILE A 268 6.23 19.59 7.57
N PRO A 269 5.28 18.80 7.01
CA PRO A 269 4.82 17.58 7.65
C PRO A 269 5.95 16.56 7.83
N ARG A 270 6.89 16.48 6.88
CA ARG A 270 8.08 15.64 7.00
C ARG A 270 8.92 16.03 8.21
N LEU A 271 9.22 17.31 8.38
CA LEU A 271 10.02 17.82 9.49
C LEU A 271 9.29 17.64 10.84
N ILE A 272 7.98 17.89 10.89
CA ILE A 272 7.16 17.62 12.08
C ILE A 272 7.22 16.14 12.46
N ASN A 273 7.09 15.22 11.50
CA ASN A 273 7.24 13.79 11.77
C ASN A 273 8.63 13.47 12.35
N ARG A 274 9.71 14.05 11.82
CA ARG A 274 11.06 13.88 12.40
C ARG A 274 11.14 14.38 13.84
N TYR A 275 10.50 15.51 14.16
CA TYR A 275 10.45 16.01 15.53
C TYR A 275 9.65 15.09 16.46
N PHE A 276 8.55 14.48 16.01
CA PHE A 276 7.84 13.48 16.83
C PHE A 276 8.73 12.29 17.19
N TRP A 277 9.54 11.81 16.26
CA TRP A 277 10.52 10.76 16.54
C TRP A 277 11.62 11.20 17.50
N LEU A 278 12.06 12.46 17.41
CA LEU A 278 13.06 13.01 18.31
C LEU A 278 12.52 13.16 19.74
N ILE A 279 11.28 13.67 19.88
CA ILE A 279 10.57 13.78 21.16
C ILE A 279 10.39 12.40 21.78
N ASP A 280 9.94 11.41 21.01
CA ASP A 280 9.77 10.04 21.50
C ASP A 280 11.08 9.45 22.02
N HIS A 281 12.22 9.74 21.38
CA HIS A 281 13.52 9.34 21.89
C HIS A 281 13.87 10.03 23.23
N TYR A 282 13.68 11.34 23.34
CA TYR A 282 13.96 12.09 24.57
C TYR A 282 13.12 11.59 25.75
N LEU A 283 11.83 11.33 25.52
CA LEU A 283 10.94 10.78 26.54
C LEU A 283 11.36 9.38 26.98
N ASN A 284 11.80 8.53 26.05
CA ASN A 284 12.19 7.15 26.37
C ASN A 284 13.49 7.06 27.18
N VAL A 285 14.47 7.92 26.89
CA VAL A 285 15.77 7.94 27.60
C VAL A 285 15.68 8.68 28.94
N GLY A 286 14.57 9.38 29.21
CA GLY A 286 14.43 10.24 30.38
C GLY A 286 15.35 11.46 30.32
N GLU A 287 15.59 11.99 29.12
CA GLU A 287 16.32 13.25 28.95
C GLU A 287 15.54 14.43 29.56
N ASP A 288 16.24 15.53 29.80
CA ASP A 288 15.68 16.76 30.35
C ASP A 288 14.47 17.25 29.53
N THR A 289 13.39 17.58 30.25
CA THR A 289 12.15 18.15 29.70
C THR A 289 12.42 19.38 28.85
N SER A 290 13.50 20.13 29.12
CA SER A 290 13.91 21.29 28.32
C SER A 290 14.08 20.97 26.82
N ARG A 291 14.64 19.81 26.47
CA ARG A 291 14.84 19.43 25.05
C ARG A 291 13.55 19.07 24.34
N VAL A 292 12.61 18.48 25.08
CA VAL A 292 11.26 18.20 24.58
C VAL A 292 10.55 19.52 24.31
N ASP A 293 10.60 20.46 25.26
CA ASP A 293 9.98 21.79 25.14
C ASP A 293 10.57 22.61 23.97
N GLU A 294 11.89 22.60 23.81
CA GLU A 294 12.55 23.23 22.64
C GLU A 294 12.05 22.65 21.32
N THR A 295 11.92 21.33 21.25
CA THR A 295 11.45 20.64 20.03
C THR A 295 9.98 20.95 19.76
N LEU A 296 9.16 21.01 20.81
CA LEU A 296 7.75 21.39 20.74
C LEU A 296 7.56 22.85 20.27
N LEU A 297 8.42 23.78 20.72
CA LEU A 297 8.42 25.15 20.23
C LEU A 297 8.73 25.23 18.73
N LYS A 298 9.65 24.39 18.23
CA LYS A 298 9.91 24.30 16.78
C LYS A 298 8.67 23.83 16.01
N ILE A 299 7.95 22.83 16.51
CA ILE A 299 6.67 22.39 15.91
C ILE A 299 5.67 23.55 15.90
N LYS A 300 5.53 24.29 17.01
CA LYS A 300 4.63 25.45 17.11
C LYS A 300 4.94 26.54 16.08
N VAL A 301 6.22 26.78 15.78
CA VAL A 301 6.64 27.75 14.75
C VAL A 301 6.28 27.28 13.35
N LEU A 302 6.35 25.97 13.09
CA LEU A 302 5.99 25.38 11.79
C LEU A 302 4.47 25.32 11.58
N ASP A 303 3.75 24.82 12.58
CA ASP A 303 2.30 24.67 12.55
C ASP A 303 1.70 24.73 13.97
N PRO A 304 1.11 25.87 14.36
CA PRO A 304 0.49 26.04 15.66
C PRO A 304 -0.68 25.08 15.93
N VAL A 305 -1.44 24.71 14.89
CA VAL A 305 -2.62 23.83 15.03
C VAL A 305 -2.17 22.41 15.36
N ILE A 306 -1.11 21.94 14.70
CA ILE A 306 -0.52 20.62 14.98
C ILE A 306 0.09 20.59 16.38
N TYR A 307 0.78 21.65 16.80
CA TYR A 307 1.28 21.76 18.16
C TYR A 307 0.16 21.64 19.20
N GLU A 308 -0.92 22.42 19.05
CA GLU A 308 -2.07 22.36 19.97
C GLU A 308 -2.70 20.97 20.02
N ARG A 309 -2.83 20.29 18.88
CA ARG A 309 -3.36 18.92 18.83
C ARG A 309 -2.42 17.87 19.43
N TYR A 310 -1.12 18.12 19.47
CA TYR A 310 -0.15 17.16 20.00
C TYR A 310 -0.06 17.21 21.52
N ILE A 311 -0.25 18.39 22.12
CA ILE A 311 -0.19 18.59 23.57
C ILE A 311 -1.52 18.30 24.29
N ASN A 312 -2.63 18.32 23.56
CA ASN A 312 -3.99 18.05 24.05
C ASN A 312 -4.32 16.56 23.91
#